data_AF-T1CMH7-F1
#
_entry.id   AF-T1CMH7-F1
#
_cell.length_a   1.000
_cell.length_b   1.000
_cell.length_c   1.000
_cell.angle_alpha   90.00
_cell.angle_beta   90.00
_cell.angle_gamma   90.00
#
_symmetry.space_group_name_H-M   'P 1'
#
loop_
_entity.id
_entity.type
_entity.pdbx_description
1 polymer ?
#
loop_
_entity_poly.entity_id
_entity_poly.type
_entity_poly.pdbx_seq_one_letter_code
_entity_poly.pdbx_strand_id
1 'polypeptide(L)' 'SGCDVCGQSGFRGRMGIYELLEITPTLQTLIHQQCPESEMRLQALASGMRTLQMDGQRWVEGGQTTAEELWRVTGTGDS' A
#
# COMPACT_ATOMS: atom_id res chain seq x y z
N SER A 1 8.17 -13.74 -17.54
CA SER A 1 8.38 -15.08 -18.13
C SER A 1 8.53 -16.10 -17.02
N GLY A 2 7.83 -17.24 -17.10
CA GLY A 2 7.90 -18.33 -16.12
C GLY A 2 8.93 -19.40 -16.47
N CYS A 3 9.43 -20.11 -15.46
CA CYS A 3 10.31 -21.27 -15.58
C CYS A 3 10.02 -22.30 -14.48
N ASP A 4 10.63 -23.48 -14.54
CA ASP A 4 10.40 -24.56 -13.56
C ASP A 4 10.78 -24.14 -12.13
N VAL A 5 11.80 -23.30 -11.97
CA VAL A 5 12.26 -22.80 -10.66
C VAL A 5 11.21 -21.92 -9.97
N CYS A 6 10.38 -21.20 -10.74
CA CYS A 6 9.31 -20.36 -10.21
C CYS A 6 7.92 -21.03 -10.36
N GLY A 7 7.86 -22.32 -10.70
CA GLY A 7 6.61 -23.04 -10.93
C GLY A 7 5.75 -22.41 -12.04
N GLN A 8 6.39 -21.94 -13.11
CA GLN A 8 5.75 -21.26 -14.26
C GLN A 8 5.05 -19.92 -13.93
N SER A 9 5.09 -19.43 -12.69
CA SER A 9 4.37 -18.21 -12.28
C SER A 9 5.04 -16.89 -12.70
N GLY A 10 6.34 -16.90 -12.97
CA GLY A 10 7.14 -15.68 -13.16
C GLY A 10 7.53 -14.96 -11.87
N PHE A 11 7.11 -15.45 -10.69
CA PHE A 11 7.43 -14.86 -9.38
C PHE A 11 7.99 -15.92 -8.42
N ARG A 12 8.84 -15.52 -7.48
CA ARG A 12 9.37 -16.43 -6.45
C ARG A 12 9.49 -15.70 -5.11
N GLY A 13 8.96 -16.33 -4.07
CA GLY A 13 8.90 -15.72 -2.74
C GLY A 13 7.70 -14.80 -2.57
N ARG A 14 7.69 -14.05 -1.45
CA ARG A 14 6.64 -13.08 -1.12
C ARG A 14 7.29 -11.85 -0.51
N MET A 15 6.69 -10.71 -0.76
CA MET A 15 7.14 -9.41 -0.29
C MET A 15 5.96 -8.67 0.33
N GLY A 16 6.20 -8.03 1.47
CA GLY A 16 5.17 -7.27 2.17
C GLY A 16 5.02 -5.86 1.60
N ILE A 17 3.77 -5.42 1.51
CA ILE A 17 3.39 -4.01 1.41
C ILE A 17 2.63 -3.64 2.69
N TYR A 18 2.86 -2.44 3.19
CA TYR A 18 2.35 -2.02 4.49
C TYR A 18 1.72 -0.64 4.42
N GLU A 19 0.61 -0.50 5.13
CA GLU A 19 -0.04 0.78 5.42
C GLU A 19 -0.01 0.94 6.94
N LEU A 20 0.77 1.90 7.42
CA LEU A 20 0.97 2.13 8.85
C LEU A 20 0.41 3.49 9.24
N LEU A 21 -0.70 3.45 9.98
CA LEU A 21 -1.33 4.64 10.55
C LEU A 21 -0.72 4.93 11.92
N GLU A 22 0.11 5.97 12.00
CA GLU A 22 0.61 6.47 13.28
C GLU A 22 -0.41 7.44 13.91
N ILE A 23 -0.77 7.20 15.17
CA ILE A 23 -1.67 8.07 15.92
C ILE A 23 -0.90 9.29 16.42
N THR A 24 -0.79 10.30 15.55
CA THR A 24 -0.19 11.58 15.91
C THR A 24 -1.11 12.39 16.84
N PRO A 25 -0.61 13.40 17.57
CA PRO A 25 -1.47 14.27 18.39
C PRO A 25 -2.61 14.94 17.61
N THR A 26 -2.35 15.32 16.35
CA THR A 26 -3.37 15.88 15.46
C THR A 26 -4.44 14.84 15.14
N LEU A 27 -4.03 13.61 14.79
CA LEU A 27 -4.97 12.54 14.48
C LEU A 27 -5.78 12.12 15.71
N GLN A 28 -5.15 12.09 16.89
CA GLN A 28 -5.83 11.85 18.17
C GLN A 28 -6.93 12.90 18.42
N THR A 29 -6.67 14.17 18.12
CA THR A 29 -7.67 15.24 18.23
C THR A 29 -8.86 15.00 17.30
N LEU A 30 -8.61 14.66 16.03
CA LEU A 30 -9.66 14.35 15.05
C LEU A 30 -10.51 13.14 15.48
N ILE A 31 -9.88 12.11 16.05
CA ILE A 31 -10.57 10.94 16.61
C ILE A 31 -11.51 11.36 17.75
N HIS A 32 -11.02 12.18 18.69
CA HIS A 32 -11.85 12.67 19.79
C HIS A 32 -13.01 13.55 19.34
N GLN A 33 -12.85 14.26 18.22
CA GLN A 33 -13.89 15.08 17.60
C GLN A 33 -14.88 14.28 16.75
N GLN A 34 -14.66 12.96 16.58
CA GLN A 34 -15.44 12.10 15.69
C GLN A 34 -15.53 12.65 14.26
N CYS A 35 -14.43 13.24 13.78
CA CYS A 35 -14.33 13.73 12.41
C CYS A 35 -14.57 12.61 11.39
N PRO A 36 -15.04 12.93 10.17
CA PRO A 36 -15.17 11.97 9.09
C PRO A 36 -13.86 11.23 8.82
N GLU A 37 -13.97 9.94 8.47
CA GLU A 37 -12.81 9.11 8.11
C GLU A 37 -11.99 9.72 6.96
N SER A 38 -12.64 10.37 6.01
CA SER A 38 -11.98 11.06 4.90
C SER A 38 -11.02 12.15 5.37
N GLU A 39 -11.39 12.91 6.40
CA GLU A 39 -10.54 13.95 6.99
C GLU A 39 -9.37 13.33 7.75
N MET A 40 -9.63 12.28 8.53
CA MET A 40 -8.58 11.53 9.23
C MET A 40 -7.59 10.90 8.25
N ARG A 41 -8.06 10.36 7.12
CA ARG A 41 -7.23 9.79 6.06
C ARG A 41 -6.34 10.85 5.41
N LEU A 42 -6.89 12.02 5.09
CA LEU A 42 -6.10 13.14 4.55
C LEU A 42 -5.01 13.59 5.53
N GLN A 43 -5.36 13.73 6.82
CA GLN A 43 -4.39 14.09 7.85
C GLN A 43 -3.30 13.02 8.01
N ALA A 44 -3.66 11.73 7.97
CA ALA A 44 -2.71 10.63 8.06
C ALA A 44 -1.71 10.66 6.91
N LEU A 45 -2.18 10.85 5.67
CA LEU A 45 -1.32 10.98 4.49
C LEU A 45 -0.40 12.20 4.60
N ALA A 46 -0.93 13.35 5.03
CA ALA A 46 -0.13 14.56 5.26
C ALA A 46 0.93 14.37 6.37
N SER A 47 0.69 13.46 7.30
CA SER A 47 1.61 13.12 8.40
C SER A 47 2.65 12.06 8.01
N GLY A 48 2.68 11.63 6.74
CA GLY A 48 3.67 10.69 6.22
C GLY A 48 3.21 9.23 6.12
N MET A 49 1.94 8.93 6.40
CA MET A 49 1.38 7.61 6.09
C MET A 49 1.46 7.36 4.58
N ARG A 50 1.90 6.16 4.20
CA ARG A 50 1.81 5.66 2.83
C ARG A 50 0.69 4.65 2.74
N THR A 51 -0.09 4.71 1.66
CA THR A 51 -1.06 3.67 1.37
C THR A 51 -0.37 2.37 0.95
N LEU A 52 -1.09 1.24 0.98
CA LEU A 52 -0.58 -0.04 0.43
C LEU A 52 -0.05 0.10 -1.01
N GLN A 53 -0.76 0.87 -1.85
CA GLN A 53 -0.35 1.12 -3.24
C GLN A 53 0.93 1.94 -3.31
N MET A 54 1.03 3.03 -2.52
CA MET A 54 2.23 3.86 -2.46
C MET A 54 3.45 3.05 -1.95
N ASP A 55 3.25 2.20 -0.95
CA ASP A 55 4.31 1.34 -0.43
C ASP A 55 4.74 0.29 -1.47
N GLY A 56 3.79 -0.31 -2.18
CA GLY A 56 4.06 -1.30 -3.24
C GLY A 56 4.72 -0.72 -4.49
N GLN A 57 4.46 0.55 -4.80
CA GLN A 57 5.06 1.24 -5.96
C GLN A 57 6.59 1.18 -5.95
N ARG A 58 7.23 1.25 -4.76
CA ARG A 58 8.69 1.13 -4.63
C ARG A 58 9.25 -0.19 -5.16
N TRP A 59 8.47 -1.28 -5.06
CA TRP A 59 8.84 -2.60 -5.53
C TRP A 59 8.62 -2.77 -7.03
N VAL A 60 7.66 -2.04 -7.60
CA VAL A 60 7.49 -1.94 -9.05
C VAL A 60 8.67 -1.19 -9.65
N GLU A 61 9.02 -0.03 -9.08
CA GLU A 61 10.15 0.80 -9.52
C GLU A 61 11.50 0.09 -9.39
N GLY A 62 11.66 -0.74 -8.35
CA GLY A 62 12.86 -1.56 -8.18
C GLY A 62 12.86 -2.85 -9.02
N GLY A 63 11.79 -3.16 -9.74
CA GLY A 63 11.69 -4.35 -10.59
C GLY A 63 11.49 -5.68 -9.84
N GLN A 64 11.06 -5.64 -8.57
CA GLN A 64 10.78 -6.84 -7.77
C GLN A 64 9.38 -7.40 -7.99
N THR A 65 8.44 -6.57 -8.42
CA THR A 65 7.07 -6.97 -8.79
C THR A 65 6.59 -6.18 -10.02
N THR A 66 5.40 -6.49 -10.54
CA THR A 66 4.79 -5.76 -11.67
C THR A 66 3.66 -4.85 -11.20
N ALA A 67 3.31 -3.86 -12.02
CA ALA A 67 2.19 -2.96 -11.73
C ALA A 67 0.86 -3.73 -11.67
N GLU A 68 0.68 -4.71 -12.54
CA GLU A 68 -0.51 -5.57 -12.57
C GLU A 68 -0.66 -6.38 -11.28
N GLU A 69 0.45 -6.94 -10.79
CA GLU A 69 0.45 -7.69 -9.53
C GLU A 69 0.15 -6.77 -8.35
N LEU A 70 0.70 -5.54 -8.34
CA LEU A 70 0.38 -4.54 -7.32
C LEU A 70 -1.11 -4.20 -7.33
N TRP A 71 -1.68 -3.87 -8.49
CA TRP A 71 -3.08 -3.53 -8.62
C TRP A 71 -4.01 -4.66 -8.21
N ARG A 72 -3.66 -5.90 -8.54
CA ARG A 72 -4.41 -7.09 -8.14
C ARG A 72 -4.49 -7.25 -6.63
N VAL A 73 -3.41 -6.92 -5.89
CA VAL A 73 -3.38 -7.07 -4.43
C VAL A 73 -3.93 -5.85 -3.68
N THR A 74 -3.87 -4.65 -4.28
CA THR A 74 -4.43 -3.42 -3.68
C THR A 74 -5.86 -3.10 -4.10
N GLY A 75 -6.41 -3.83 -5.10
CA GLY A 75 -7.75 -3.59 -5.63
C GLY A 75 -7.87 -2.32 -6.47
N THR A 76 -6.76 -1.77 -6.97
CA THR A 76 -6.72 -0.46 -7.67
C THR A 76 -6.72 -0.58 -9.19
N GLY A 77 -6.74 -1.80 -9.75
CA GLY A 77 -6.63 -2.05 -11.19
C GLY A 77 -7.95 -2.04 -11.98
N ASP A 78 -9.09 -2.05 -11.28
CA ASP A 78 -10.42 -2.20 -11.86
C ASP A 78 -11.30 -0.94 -11.69
N SER A 79 -10.69 0.25 -11.58
CA SER A 79 -11.38 1.55 -11.49
C SER A 79 -11.16 2.42 -12.72
#